data_AF-A0A4V4HD91-F1
#
_entry.id   AF-A0A4V4HD91-F1
#
_cell.length_a   1.000
_cell.length_b   1.000
_cell.length_c   1.000
_cell.angle_alpha   90.00
_cell.angle_beta   90.00
_cell.angle_gamma   90.00
#
_symmetry.space_group_name_H-M   'P 1'
#
loop_
_entity.id
_entity.type
_entity.pdbx_description
1 polymer ?
#
loop_
_entity_poly.entity_id
_entity_poly.type
_entity_poly.pdbx_seq_one_letter_code
_entity_poly.pdbx_strand_id
1 'polypeptide(L)'
;MASGKQCFLDLDDVVEWSERDVALKDFIWKLKIHVLQTLFGDDGNLGICEGDLDALSFENNRLYRHKVVRINHTTYDLRQDQDSINPRTHADIIALAPAGNNGHPFIYGRVVGVFHANVFVHKTARLPPIKHKRVEFLWI
;
A
#
# COMPACT_ATOMS: atom_id res chain seq x y z
N MET A 1 32.52 10.65 5.46
CA MET A 1 31.90 9.64 4.58
C MET A 1 30.40 9.71 4.79
N ALA A 2 29.64 10.11 3.77
CA ALA A 2 28.19 10.22 3.90
C ALA A 2 27.60 8.79 3.91
N SER A 3 27.06 8.35 5.04
CA SER A 3 26.27 7.12 5.11
C SER A 3 25.13 7.24 4.09
N GLY A 4 25.12 6.37 3.09
CA GLY A 4 24.07 6.33 2.08
C GLY A 4 22.74 6.13 2.78
N LYS A 5 21.80 7.06 2.61
CA LYS A 5 20.48 6.96 3.23
C LYS A 5 19.84 5.64 2.78
N GLN A 6 19.58 4.73 3.72
CA GLN A 6 18.78 3.54 3.44
C GLN A 6 17.39 3.99 2.99
N CYS A 7 17.04 3.67 1.75
CA CYS A 7 15.72 3.92 1.17
C CYS A 7 14.79 2.71 1.34
N PHE A 8 15.19 1.71 2.12
CA PHE A 8 14.41 0.51 2.39
C PHE A 8 14.18 0.33 3.90
N LEU A 9 13.18 -0.46 4.20
CA LEU A 9 12.70 -0.84 5.52
C LEU A 9 12.55 -2.36 5.52
N ASP A 10 13.23 -3.05 6.43
CA ASP A 10 13.09 -4.49 6.58
C ASP A 10 11.78 -4.78 7.34
N LEU A 11 11.03 -5.79 6.92
CA LEU A 11 9.73 -6.11 7.52
C LEU A 11 9.87 -6.64 8.95
N ASP A 12 11.01 -7.26 9.28
CA ASP A 12 11.29 -7.72 10.65
C ASP A 12 11.37 -6.54 11.63
N ASP A 13 11.97 -5.41 11.21
CA ASP A 13 12.00 -4.17 12.00
C ASP A 13 10.57 -3.63 12.22
N VAL A 14 9.71 -3.76 11.20
CA VAL A 14 8.30 -3.32 11.30
C VAL A 14 7.53 -4.16 12.31
N VAL A 15 7.80 -5.47 12.39
CA VAL A 15 7.21 -6.32 13.43
C VAL A 15 7.64 -5.82 14.81
N GLU A 16 8.93 -5.54 15.02
CA GLU A 16 9.42 -5.02 16.31
C GLU A 16 8.76 -3.68 16.66
N TRP A 17 8.61 -2.78 15.69
CA TRP A 17 8.00 -1.47 15.92
C TRP A 17 6.50 -1.55 16.16
N SER A 18 5.81 -2.54 15.60
CA SER A 18 4.38 -2.74 15.80
C SER A 18 3.99 -2.99 17.27
N GLU A 19 4.93 -3.47 18.09
CA GLU A 19 4.72 -3.64 19.53
C GLU A 19 4.67 -2.30 20.29
N ARG A 20 5.33 -1.27 19.75
CA ARG A 20 5.48 0.04 20.41
C ARG A 20 4.59 1.11 19.78
N ASP A 21 4.36 1.04 18.47
CA ASP A 21 3.62 2.04 17.71
C ASP A 21 2.24 1.52 17.28
N VAL A 22 1.19 2.16 17.80
CA VAL A 22 -0.21 1.85 17.46
C VAL A 22 -0.48 2.06 15.97
N ALA A 23 0.21 2.98 15.30
CA ALA A 23 0.06 3.25 13.88
C ALA A 23 0.60 2.12 12.99
N LEU A 24 1.39 1.19 13.53
CA LEU A 24 1.91 0.02 12.80
C LEU A 24 1.18 -1.28 13.17
N LYS A 25 0.12 -1.19 13.98
CA LYS A 25 -0.66 -2.35 14.39
C LYS A 25 -1.32 -3.02 13.18
N ASP A 26 -1.09 -4.33 13.06
CA ASP A 26 -1.58 -5.19 11.97
C ASP A 26 -1.10 -4.74 10.58
N PHE A 27 -0.03 -3.95 10.50
CA PHE A 27 0.45 -3.36 9.25
C PHE A 27 0.76 -4.44 8.20
N ILE A 28 1.53 -5.47 8.56
CA ILE A 28 1.92 -6.53 7.61
C ILE A 28 0.70 -7.30 7.12
N TRP A 29 -0.22 -7.62 8.02
CA TRP A 29 -1.46 -8.31 7.68
C TRP A 29 -2.30 -7.51 6.69
N LYS A 30 -2.55 -6.23 7.00
CA LYS A 30 -3.29 -5.30 6.12
C LYS A 30 -2.58 -5.10 4.78
N LEU A 31 -1.25 -5.03 4.80
CA LEU A 31 -0.44 -4.90 3.59
C LEU A 31 -0.59 -6.12 2.69
N LYS A 32 -0.48 -7.33 3.23
CA LYS A 32 -0.65 -8.56 2.46
C LYS A 32 -2.05 -8.63 1.83
N ILE A 33 -3.10 -8.30 2.59
CA ILE A 33 -4.47 -8.21 2.07
C ILE A 33 -4.56 -7.21 0.92
N HIS A 34 -4.06 -5.99 1.13
CA HIS A 34 -4.11 -4.93 0.12
C HIS A 34 -3.37 -5.31 -1.16
N VAL A 35 -2.18 -5.93 -1.04
CA VAL A 35 -1.41 -6.42 -2.18
C VAL A 35 -2.19 -7.49 -2.94
N LEU A 36 -2.76 -8.49 -2.26
CA LEU A 36 -3.56 -9.52 -2.93
C LEU A 36 -4.80 -8.95 -3.62
N GLN A 37 -5.50 -8.00 -2.99
CA GLN A 37 -6.63 -7.29 -3.60
C GLN A 37 -6.19 -6.49 -4.83
N THR A 38 -5.02 -5.86 -4.79
CA THR A 38 -4.49 -5.10 -5.93
C THR A 38 -4.10 -6.02 -7.09
N LEU A 39 -3.68 -7.25 -6.81
CA LEU A 39 -3.24 -8.22 -7.83
C LEU A 39 -4.39 -9.04 -8.42
N PHE A 40 -5.41 -9.35 -7.63
CA PHE A 40 -6.48 -10.31 -7.99
C PHE A 40 -7.91 -9.80 -7.73
N GLY A 41 -8.07 -8.60 -7.15
CA GLY A 41 -9.35 -8.11 -6.61
C GLY A 41 -10.33 -7.55 -7.64
N ASP A 42 -10.02 -7.59 -8.94
CA ASP A 42 -10.97 -7.21 -10.00
C ASP A 42 -12.20 -8.14 -10.04
N ASP A 43 -12.09 -9.36 -9.48
CA ASP A 43 -13.15 -10.38 -9.54
C ASP A 43 -14.15 -10.32 -8.37
N GLY A 44 -14.11 -9.29 -7.51
CA GLY A 44 -15.14 -8.94 -6.51
C GLY A 44 -15.54 -10.00 -5.46
N ASN A 45 -15.05 -11.23 -5.56
CA ASN A 45 -15.59 -12.41 -4.87
C ASN A 45 -14.50 -13.35 -4.33
N LEU A 46 -13.21 -13.00 -4.49
CA LEU A 46 -12.12 -13.73 -3.85
C LEU A 46 -12.03 -13.32 -2.38
N GLY A 47 -12.76 -14.05 -1.54
CA GLY A 47 -12.54 -14.01 -0.09
C GLY A 47 -11.11 -14.47 0.20
N ILE A 48 -10.23 -13.53 0.57
CA ILE A 48 -8.84 -13.81 0.90
C ILE A 48 -8.81 -14.73 2.12
N CYS A 49 -8.21 -15.91 1.95
CA CYS A 49 -7.99 -16.85 3.03
C CYS A 49 -6.57 -16.71 3.59
N GLU A 50 -6.33 -17.24 4.78
CA GLU A 50 -5.00 -17.27 5.41
C GLU A 50 -3.96 -17.97 4.51
N GLY A 51 -4.33 -19.07 3.86
CA GLY A 51 -3.45 -19.76 2.90
C GLY A 51 -3.09 -18.93 1.66
N ASP A 52 -3.88 -17.91 1.31
CA ASP A 52 -3.54 -16.99 0.23
C ASP A 52 -2.52 -15.92 0.69
N LEU A 53 -2.59 -15.52 1.97
CA LEU A 53 -1.65 -14.58 2.59
C LEU A 53 -0.25 -15.20 2.79
N ASP A 54 -0.19 -16.50 3.06
CA ASP A 54 1.07 -17.25 3.18
C ASP A 54 1.76 -17.46 1.83
N ALA A 55 0.97 -17.53 0.75
CA ALA A 55 1.51 -17.64 -0.60
C ALA A 55 2.18 -16.35 -1.10
N LEU A 56 1.86 -15.20 -0.49
CA LEU A 56 2.46 -13.90 -0.81
C LEU A 56 3.78 -13.70 -0.07
N SER A 57 4.84 -13.45 -0.83
CA SER A 57 6.17 -13.17 -0.30
C SER A 57 6.73 -11.86 -0.83
N PHE A 58 7.46 -11.15 0.03
CA PHE A 58 8.16 -9.91 -0.27
C PHE A 58 9.61 -10.20 -0.63
N GLU A 59 10.08 -9.65 -1.74
CA GLU A 59 11.47 -9.80 -2.17
C GLU A 59 12.41 -9.23 -1.09
N ASN A 60 13.31 -10.09 -0.60
CA ASN A 60 14.27 -9.77 0.46
C ASN A 60 13.64 -9.30 1.78
N ASN A 61 12.34 -9.57 2.02
CA ASN A 61 11.62 -9.10 3.21
C ASN A 61 11.63 -7.56 3.36
N ARG A 62 11.62 -6.82 2.23
CA ARG A 62 11.86 -5.37 2.20
C ARG A 62 10.72 -4.55 1.61
N LEU A 63 10.52 -3.38 2.21
CA LEU A 63 9.73 -2.28 1.67
C LEU A 63 10.65 -1.13 1.31
N TYR A 64 10.35 -0.44 0.21
CA TYR A 64 11.16 0.68 -0.24
C TYR A 64 10.37 1.97 -0.08
N ARG A 65 10.90 2.90 0.70
CA ARG A 65 10.24 4.16 1.05
C ARG A 65 10.51 5.24 0.01
N HIS A 66 9.46 5.92 -0.40
CA HIS A 66 9.53 7.10 -1.26
C HIS A 66 9.23 8.37 -0.49
N LYS A 67 9.69 9.50 -1.02
CA LYS A 67 9.51 10.82 -0.38
C LYS A 67 8.19 11.48 -0.74
N VAL A 68 7.76 11.36 -2.00
CA VAL A 68 6.61 12.08 -2.55
C VAL A 68 5.92 11.17 -3.58
N VAL A 69 4.59 11.15 -3.56
CA VAL A 69 3.77 10.61 -4.68
C VAL A 69 3.17 11.76 -5.44
N ARG A 70 3.03 11.56 -6.75
CA ARG A 70 2.32 12.48 -7.61
C ARG A 70 1.19 11.75 -8.32
N ILE A 71 -0.03 12.24 -8.16
CA ILE A 71 -1.23 11.66 -8.76
C ILE A 71 -1.73 12.65 -9.82
N ASN A 72 -1.86 12.19 -11.05
CA ASN A 72 -2.39 13.02 -12.11
C ASN A 72 -3.91 12.95 -12.09
N HIS A 73 -4.57 14.10 -12.24
CA HIS A 73 -6.01 14.17 -12.39
C HIS A 73 -6.38 15.06 -13.58
N THR A 74 -7.55 14.81 -14.16
CA THR A 74 -8.11 15.67 -15.22
C THR A 74 -8.97 16.73 -14.59
N THR A 75 -8.62 17.98 -14.82
CA THR A 75 -9.46 19.12 -14.48
C THR A 75 -10.61 19.25 -15.47
N TYR A 76 -11.65 20.00 -15.08
CA TYR A 76 -12.87 20.20 -15.87
C TYR A 76 -12.59 20.68 -17.31
N ASP A 77 -11.56 21.50 -17.51
CA ASP A 77 -11.19 22.06 -18.81
C ASP A 77 -10.43 21.06 -19.71
N LEU A 78 -10.54 19.75 -19.43
CA LEU A 78 -9.80 18.67 -20.09
C LEU A 78 -8.27 18.84 -20.02
N ARG A 79 -7.78 19.65 -19.06
CA ARG A 79 -6.35 19.81 -18.78
C ARG A 79 -5.92 18.80 -17.74
N GLN A 80 -4.68 18.35 -17.84
CA GLN A 80 -4.06 17.49 -16.84
C GLN A 80 -3.37 18.35 -15.80
N ASP A 81 -3.69 18.12 -14.52
CA ASP A 81 -2.98 18.68 -13.38
C ASP A 81 -2.49 17.55 -12.47
N GLN A 82 -1.71 17.89 -11.45
CA GLN A 82 -0.99 16.94 -10.62
C GLN A 82 -1.03 17.30 -9.14
N ASP A 83 -1.57 16.39 -8.34
CA ASP A 83 -1.52 16.49 -6.88
C ASP A 83 -0.24 15.84 -6.35
N SER A 84 0.46 16.53 -5.47
CA SER A 84 1.63 16.00 -4.78
C SER A 84 1.34 15.69 -3.32
N ILE A 85 1.53 14.43 -2.94
CA ILE A 85 1.37 13.97 -1.56
C ILE A 85 2.77 13.79 -0.96
N ASN A 86 3.03 14.50 0.13
CA ASN A 86 4.29 14.42 0.85
C ASN A 86 4.00 14.14 2.34
N PRO A 87 4.29 12.93 2.85
CA PRO A 87 4.02 12.55 4.23
C PRO A 87 4.62 13.49 5.29
N ARG A 88 5.65 14.27 4.93
CA ARG A 88 6.30 15.22 5.86
C ARG A 88 5.58 16.57 5.94
N THR A 89 4.95 17.04 4.87
CA THR A 89 4.46 18.44 4.76
C THR A 89 3.01 18.56 4.33
N HIS A 90 2.53 17.64 3.49
CA HIS A 90 1.18 17.61 2.93
C HIS A 90 0.73 16.15 2.89
N ALA A 91 0.44 15.63 4.09
CA ALA A 91 0.12 14.21 4.32
C ALA A 91 -1.39 13.93 4.29
N ASP A 92 -2.21 14.94 4.52
CA ASP A 92 -3.66 14.79 4.62
C ASP A 92 -4.27 14.66 3.21
N ILE A 93 -5.10 13.64 3.02
CA ILE A 93 -5.74 13.29 1.74
C ILE A 93 -7.25 13.18 1.90
N ILE A 94 -7.96 13.42 0.80
CA ILE A 94 -9.40 13.31 0.68
C ILE A 94 -9.69 12.38 -0.50
N ALA A 95 -10.54 11.38 -0.29
CA ALA A 95 -10.98 10.49 -1.37
C ALA A 95 -12.50 10.39 -1.39
N LEU A 96 -13.05 10.01 -2.54
CA LEU A 96 -14.48 9.78 -2.69
C LEU A 96 -14.90 8.57 -1.83
N ALA A 97 -15.95 8.73 -1.04
CA ALA A 97 -16.48 7.63 -0.24
C ALA A 97 -17.13 6.57 -1.15
N PRO A 98 -17.04 5.27 -0.80
CA PRO A 98 -17.78 4.22 -1.48
C PRO A 98 -19.29 4.49 -1.47
N ALA A 99 -19.99 4.01 -2.50
CA ALA A 99 -21.44 4.10 -2.58
C ALA A 99 -22.10 3.42 -1.36
N GLY A 100 -23.07 4.09 -0.74
CA GLY A 100 -23.76 3.60 0.46
C GLY A 100 -23.27 4.20 1.79
N ASN A 101 -22.31 5.13 1.76
CA ASN A 101 -21.97 5.92 2.94
C ASN A 101 -22.99 7.06 3.14
N ASN A 102 -23.93 6.90 4.07
CA ASN A 102 -25.11 7.78 4.18
C ASN A 102 -24.85 9.12 4.91
N GLY A 103 -23.62 9.40 5.34
CA GLY A 103 -23.30 10.59 6.16
C GLY A 103 -22.46 11.67 5.47
N HIS A 104 -21.54 11.32 4.56
CA HIS A 104 -20.64 12.27 3.93
C HIS A 104 -20.06 11.73 2.59
N PRO A 105 -19.96 12.56 1.53
CA PRO A 105 -19.49 12.12 0.21
C PRO A 105 -17.99 11.80 0.14
N PHE A 106 -17.21 12.24 1.13
CA PHE A 106 -15.75 12.05 1.15
C PHE A 106 -15.27 11.33 2.40
N ILE A 107 -14.18 10.57 2.24
CA ILE A 107 -13.36 10.01 3.31
C ILE A 107 -12.06 10.82 3.44
N TYR A 108 -11.55 10.87 4.66
CA TYR A 108 -10.35 11.63 5.02
C TYR A 108 -9.31 10.67 5.59
N GLY A 109 -8.05 10.89 5.28
CA GLY A 109 -6.94 10.10 5.81
C GLY A 109 -5.65 10.90 5.87
N ARG A 110 -4.69 10.44 6.68
CA ARG A 110 -3.35 11.04 6.77
C ARG A 110 -2.31 10.02 6.36
N VAL A 111 -1.58 10.29 5.29
CA VAL A 111 -0.52 9.41 4.80
C VAL A 111 0.66 9.41 5.76
N VAL A 112 0.91 8.28 6.40
CA VAL A 112 2.07 8.03 7.26
C VAL A 112 3.33 7.79 6.43
N GLY A 113 3.20 7.11 5.30
CA GLY A 113 4.33 6.82 4.43
C GLY A 113 3.95 6.35 3.03
N VAL A 114 4.89 6.55 2.12
CA VAL A 114 4.79 6.09 0.73
C VAL A 114 5.78 4.96 0.53
N PHE A 115 5.30 3.83 0.02
CA PHE A 115 6.13 2.65 -0.16
C PHE A 115 5.90 1.99 -1.51
N HIS A 116 6.90 1.24 -1.95
CA HIS A 116 6.69 0.16 -2.89
C HIS A 116 7.29 -1.13 -2.35
N ALA A 117 6.73 -2.24 -2.80
CA ALA A 117 7.21 -3.57 -2.51
C ALA A 117 7.37 -4.33 -3.82
N ASN A 118 8.42 -5.14 -3.91
CA ASN A 118 8.49 -6.17 -4.93
C ASN A 118 7.97 -7.46 -4.31
N VAL A 119 6.99 -8.06 -4.96
CA VAL A 119 6.29 -9.24 -4.45
C VAL A 119 6.25 -10.34 -5.48
N PHE A 120 6.16 -11.57 -4.99
CA PHE A 120 5.86 -12.75 -5.78
C PHE A 120 4.82 -13.59 -5.04
N VAL A 121 3.99 -14.27 -5.81
CA VAL A 121 2.90 -15.10 -5.31
C VAL A 121 3.19 -16.53 -5.73
N HIS A 122 3.32 -17.41 -4.74
CA HIS A 122 3.45 -18.84 -5.00
C HIS A 122 2.14 -19.41 -5.53
N LYS A 123 2.24 -20.52 -6.28
CA LYS A 123 1.06 -21.20 -6.80
C LYS A 123 0.26 -21.77 -5.63
N THR A 124 -0.99 -21.35 -5.50
CA THR A 124 -1.97 -21.91 -4.57
C THR A 124 -3.08 -22.61 -5.36
N ALA A 125 -3.94 -23.37 -4.68
CA ALA A 125 -5.13 -23.95 -5.30
C ALA A 125 -6.08 -22.90 -5.91
N ARG A 126 -6.05 -21.67 -5.38
CA ARG A 126 -6.96 -20.57 -5.76
C ARG A 126 -6.32 -19.51 -6.64
N LEU A 127 -5.03 -19.22 -6.43
CA LEU A 127 -4.33 -18.10 -7.05
C LEU A 127 -3.27 -18.56 -8.06
N PRO A 128 -3.21 -17.95 -9.26
CA PRO A 128 -2.15 -18.23 -10.22
C PRO A 128 -0.82 -17.64 -9.72
N PRO A 129 0.31 -18.28 -10.04
CA PRO A 129 1.62 -17.80 -9.58
C PRO A 129 2.03 -16.51 -10.28
N ILE A 130 2.62 -15.59 -9.52
CA ILE A 130 3.22 -14.34 -10.02
C ILE A 130 4.70 -14.36 -9.67
N LYS A 131 5.57 -14.32 -10.69
CA LYS A 131 7.03 -14.44 -10.50
C LYS A 131 7.68 -13.18 -9.93
N HIS A 132 7.25 -12.01 -10.39
CA HIS A 132 7.75 -10.72 -9.92
C HIS A 132 6.74 -9.65 -10.27
N LYS A 133 6.34 -8.86 -9.28
CA LYS A 133 5.46 -7.72 -9.47
C LYS A 133 5.82 -6.64 -8.47
N ARG A 134 6.01 -5.42 -8.97
CA ARG A 134 6.11 -4.23 -8.13
C ARG A 134 4.71 -3.72 -7.81
N VAL A 135 4.44 -3.47 -6.53
CA VAL A 135 3.21 -2.88 -6.03
C VAL A 135 3.56 -1.61 -5.26
N GLU A 136 2.84 -0.53 -5.56
CA GLU A 136 3.01 0.77 -4.93
C GLU A 136 1.79 1.04 -4.06
N PHE A 137 2.01 1.53 -2.84
CA PHE A 137 0.92 1.75 -1.89
C PHE A 137 1.24 2.89 -0.93
N LEU A 138 0.17 3.45 -0.37
CA LEU A 138 0.22 4.45 0.69
C LEU A 138 -0.18 3.78 2.00
N TRP A 139 0.53 4.10 3.08
CA TRP A 139 0.07 3.79 4.44
C TRP A 139 -0.65 5.02 4.99
N ILE A 140 -1.91 4.86 5.40
CA ILE A 140 -2.86 5.92 5.80
C ILE A 140 -3.39 5.59 7.20
#